data_AF-A0A959SHW4-F1
#
_entry.id   AF-A0A959SHW4-F1
#
_cell.length_a   1.000
_cell.length_b   1.000
_cell.length_c   1.000
_cell.angle_alpha   90.00
_cell.angle_beta   90.00
_cell.angle_gamma   90.00
#
_symmetry.space_group_name_H-M   'P 1'
#
loop_
_entity.id
_entity.type
_entity.pdbx_description
1 polymer ?
#
loop_
_entity_poly.entity_id
_entity_poly.type
_entity_poly.pdbx_seq_one_letter_code
_entity_poly.pdbx_strand_id
1 'polypeptide(L)'
;MKRTFLLPLLIAGSFLAPLAVHAQRIAFVNTRYILDQMPEYESAQKELDRFSQQWQDEIDERHLQIKRMRESYNAEAILLTEQMKRSRLDEIDRHERDARDLQKKRFGPKGDLFKKRQELIQPIQDRVYDAVKEVAGTSYVAVFDLGGQSSNLLFASEKYDKSDSVLRKLGIRPGKDGDSGNTRDDDDFGEPPPDDPPKDGGNTQPPPNKSGGGLEQQKPK
;
A
#
# COMPACT_ATOMS: atom_id res chain seq x y z
N MET A 1 -61.80 -11.84 51.97
CA MET A 1 -61.59 -11.40 50.57
C MET A 1 -60.09 -11.41 50.29
N LYS A 2 -59.67 -12.09 49.22
CA LYS A 2 -58.30 -12.60 48.99
C LYS A 2 -57.42 -11.52 48.34
N ARG A 3 -56.43 -11.00 49.08
CA ARG A 3 -55.39 -10.07 48.59
C ARG A 3 -54.19 -10.87 48.06
N THR A 4 -54.32 -11.52 46.90
CA THR A 4 -53.23 -12.35 46.32
C THR A 4 -52.79 -11.91 44.92
N PHE A 5 -53.18 -10.71 44.47
CA PHE A 5 -52.84 -10.22 43.12
C PHE A 5 -51.60 -9.30 43.04
N LEU A 6 -50.93 -9.00 44.17
CA LEU A 6 -49.73 -8.13 44.17
C LEU A 6 -48.40 -8.90 44.06
N LEU A 7 -48.41 -10.22 44.25
CA LEU A 7 -47.19 -11.05 44.22
C LEU A 7 -46.60 -11.32 42.82
N PRO A 8 -47.38 -11.49 41.72
CA PRO A 8 -46.79 -11.73 40.41
C PRO A 8 -46.22 -10.46 39.75
N LEU A 9 -46.64 -9.27 40.18
CA LEU A 9 -46.13 -7.99 39.66
C LEU A 9 -44.72 -7.66 40.17
N LEU A 10 -44.36 -8.14 41.37
CA LEU A 10 -43.06 -7.90 41.98
C LEU A 10 -41.99 -8.86 41.44
N ILE A 11 -42.38 -10.05 40.96
CA ILE A 11 -41.47 -11.03 40.33
C ILE A 11 -41.21 -10.68 38.85
N ALA A 12 -42.17 -10.05 38.16
CA ALA A 12 -42.00 -9.62 36.77
C ALA A 12 -41.04 -8.42 36.59
N GLY A 13 -40.78 -7.64 37.65
CA GLY A 13 -39.88 -6.47 37.60
C GLY A 13 -38.39 -6.78 37.83
N SER A 14 -38.02 -7.99 38.25
CA SER A 14 -36.66 -8.27 38.74
C SER A 14 -35.68 -8.82 37.69
N PHE A 15 -36.08 -8.91 36.42
CA PHE A 15 -35.26 -9.49 35.34
C PHE A 15 -34.73 -8.48 34.30
N LEU A 16 -34.67 -7.19 34.66
CA LEU A 16 -33.99 -6.16 33.86
C LEU A 16 -32.58 -5.89 34.40
N ALA A 17 -31.74 -6.92 34.46
CA ALA A 17 -30.30 -6.70 34.61
C ALA A 17 -29.78 -6.15 33.26
N PRO A 18 -29.11 -4.99 33.22
CA PRO A 18 -28.48 -4.53 31.98
C PRO A 18 -27.44 -5.58 31.59
N LEU A 19 -27.71 -6.30 30.50
CA LEU A 19 -26.70 -7.14 29.86
C LEU A 19 -25.60 -6.19 29.40
N ALA A 20 -24.43 -6.25 30.04
CA ALA A 20 -23.27 -5.49 29.63
C ALA A 20 -22.85 -5.98 28.25
N VAL A 21 -23.31 -5.30 27.19
CA VAL A 21 -22.90 -5.58 25.82
C VAL A 21 -21.44 -5.15 25.68
N HIS A 22 -20.51 -6.11 25.77
CA HIS A 22 -19.10 -5.86 25.46
C HIS A 22 -18.97 -5.69 23.94
N ALA A 23 -18.81 -4.45 23.48
CA ALA A 23 -18.49 -4.17 22.09
C ALA A 23 -17.15 -4.83 21.74
N GLN A 24 -17.13 -5.59 20.65
CA GLN A 24 -15.91 -6.20 20.13
C GLN A 24 -14.93 -5.09 19.71
N ARG A 25 -13.75 -5.07 20.34
CA ARG A 25 -12.72 -4.06 20.07
C ARG A 25 -11.93 -4.48 18.83
N ILE A 26 -11.94 -3.63 17.80
CA ILE A 26 -11.18 -3.82 16.56
C ILE A 26 -10.10 -2.73 16.50
N ALA A 27 -8.91 -3.08 16.02
CA ALA A 27 -7.84 -2.13 15.74
C ALA A 27 -7.51 -2.11 14.25
N PHE A 28 -6.83 -1.04 13.84
CA PHE A 28 -6.30 -0.88 12.50
C PHE A 28 -4.79 -0.64 12.58
N VAL A 29 -4.08 -1.05 11.55
CA VAL A 29 -2.66 -0.73 11.34
C VAL A 29 -2.45 -0.39 9.88
N ASN A 30 -1.47 0.45 9.59
CA ASN A 30 -1.02 0.74 8.26
C ASN A 30 0.35 0.08 8.07
N THR A 31 0.35 -1.15 7.55
CA THR A 31 1.59 -1.93 7.38
C THR A 31 2.55 -1.23 6.44
N ARG A 32 2.06 -0.52 5.42
CA ARG A 32 2.90 0.24 4.50
C ARG A 32 3.66 1.34 5.23
N TYR A 33 2.95 2.16 6.01
CA TYR A 33 3.58 3.18 6.84
C TYR A 33 4.59 2.58 7.82
N ILE A 34 4.25 1.45 8.47
CA ILE A 34 5.18 0.76 9.38
C ILE A 34 6.46 0.36 8.63
N LEU A 35 6.33 -0.32 7.49
CA LEU A 35 7.47 -0.80 6.68
C LEU A 35 8.32 0.37 6.17
N ASP A 36 7.71 1.46 5.73
CA ASP A 36 8.41 2.64 5.20
C ASP A 36 9.29 3.33 6.27
N GLN A 37 9.03 3.11 7.56
CA GLN A 37 9.85 3.62 8.67
C GLN A 37 10.96 2.64 9.10
N MET A 38 11.04 1.44 8.50
CA MET A 38 12.04 0.41 8.86
C MET A 38 13.31 0.53 7.99
N PRO A 39 14.49 0.81 8.56
CA PRO A 39 15.74 0.89 7.80
C PRO A 39 16.07 -0.40 7.04
N GLU A 40 15.79 -1.56 7.63
CA GLU A 40 15.95 -2.86 6.99
C GLU A 40 15.07 -3.03 5.75
N TYR A 41 13.87 -2.45 5.73
CA TYR A 41 12.97 -2.52 4.57
C TYR A 41 13.53 -1.66 3.43
N GLU A 42 13.98 -0.44 3.73
CA GLU A 42 14.65 0.43 2.75
C GLU A 42 15.89 -0.25 2.16
N SER A 43 16.73 -0.87 3.01
CA SER A 43 17.90 -1.61 2.56
C SER A 43 17.53 -2.78 1.65
N ALA A 44 16.49 -3.54 2.00
CA ALA A 44 16.00 -4.64 1.19
C ALA A 44 15.45 -4.15 -0.17
N GLN A 45 14.73 -3.02 -0.22
CA GLN A 45 14.29 -2.43 -1.50
C GLN A 45 15.49 -2.05 -2.38
N LYS A 46 16.47 -1.34 -1.82
CA LYS A 46 17.70 -0.98 -2.57
C LYS A 46 18.44 -2.19 -3.13
N GLU A 47 18.48 -3.28 -2.37
CA GLU A 47 19.10 -4.51 -2.82
C GLU A 47 18.31 -5.19 -3.95
N LEU A 48 16.98 -5.21 -3.86
CA LEU A 48 16.11 -5.70 -4.94
C LEU A 48 16.27 -4.87 -6.22
N ASP A 49 16.31 -3.55 -6.09
CA ASP A 49 16.50 -2.64 -7.23
C ASP A 49 17.87 -2.86 -7.89
N ARG A 50 18.92 -3.07 -7.09
CA ARG A 50 20.25 -3.42 -7.59
C ARG A 50 20.23 -4.73 -8.39
N PHE A 51 19.61 -5.79 -7.86
CA PHE A 51 19.49 -7.06 -8.59
C PHE A 51 18.67 -6.91 -9.87
N SER A 52 17.56 -6.17 -9.80
CA SER A 52 16.72 -5.88 -10.96
C SER A 52 17.51 -5.18 -12.06
N GLN A 53 18.25 -4.12 -11.72
CA GLN A 53 19.05 -3.38 -12.68
C GLN A 53 20.16 -4.25 -13.27
N GLN A 54 20.91 -4.97 -12.42
CA GLN A 54 21.98 -5.85 -12.88
C GLN A 54 21.49 -6.90 -13.89
N TRP A 55 20.33 -7.50 -13.63
CA TRP A 55 19.76 -8.50 -14.53
C TRP A 55 19.15 -7.90 -15.79
N GLN A 56 18.61 -6.68 -15.71
CA GLN A 56 18.17 -5.95 -16.88
C GLN A 56 19.36 -5.65 -17.80
N ASP A 57 20.46 -5.16 -17.25
CA ASP A 57 21.69 -4.89 -17.99
C ASP A 57 22.24 -6.17 -18.67
N GLU A 58 22.22 -7.31 -17.97
CA GLU A 58 22.62 -8.62 -18.53
C GLU A 58 21.77 -9.02 -19.75
N ILE A 59 20.45 -8.77 -19.69
CA ILE A 59 19.51 -9.09 -20.78
C ILE A 59 19.72 -8.11 -21.95
N ASP A 60 19.88 -6.82 -21.66
CA ASP A 60 20.09 -5.79 -22.67
C ASP A 60 21.40 -6.02 -23.43
N GLU A 61 22.47 -6.45 -22.74
CA GLU A 61 23.72 -6.83 -23.38
C GLU A 61 23.53 -7.99 -24.37
N ARG A 62 22.75 -9.03 -24.00
CA ARG A 62 22.44 -10.15 -24.90
C ARG A 62 21.64 -9.70 -26.11
N HIS A 63 20.67 -8.81 -25.94
CA HIS A 63 19.92 -8.25 -27.06
C HIS A 63 20.79 -7.40 -27.98
N LEU A 64 21.75 -6.65 -27.43
CA LEU A 64 22.72 -5.90 -28.22
C LEU A 64 23.61 -6.84 -29.04
N GLN A 65 24.08 -7.95 -28.45
CA GLN A 65 24.85 -8.96 -29.17
C GLN A 65 24.03 -9.59 -30.32
N ILE A 66 22.78 -9.99 -30.05
CA ILE A 66 21.87 -10.53 -31.08
C ILE A 66 21.67 -9.52 -32.22
N LYS A 67 21.48 -8.23 -31.90
CA LYS A 67 21.33 -7.17 -32.89
C LYS A 67 22.56 -7.08 -33.79
N ARG A 68 23.77 -7.08 -33.21
CA ARG A 68 25.04 -7.07 -33.98
C ARG A 68 25.18 -8.30 -34.86
N MET A 69 24.80 -9.49 -34.38
CA MET A 69 24.83 -10.72 -35.19
C MET A 69 23.89 -10.63 -36.39
N ARG A 70 22.67 -10.10 -36.20
CA ARG A 70 21.70 -9.86 -37.29
C ARG A 70 22.24 -8.84 -38.30
N GLU A 71 22.83 -7.75 -37.83
CA GLU A 71 23.43 -6.72 -38.69
C GLU A 71 24.58 -7.29 -39.54
N SER A 72 25.51 -8.05 -38.93
CA SER A 72 26.59 -8.74 -39.66
C SER A 72 26.05 -9.76 -40.66
N TYR A 73 25.07 -10.58 -40.27
CA TYR A 73 24.43 -11.52 -41.19
C TYR A 73 23.85 -10.80 -42.41
N ASN A 74 23.12 -9.70 -42.21
CA ASN A 74 22.50 -8.94 -43.31
C ASN A 74 23.54 -8.32 -44.25
N ALA A 75 24.66 -7.81 -43.71
CA ALA A 75 25.73 -7.22 -44.50
C ALA A 75 26.48 -8.27 -45.34
N GLU A 76 26.65 -9.48 -44.82
CA GLU A 76 27.45 -10.54 -45.43
C GLU A 76 26.61 -11.55 -46.23
N ALA A 77 25.28 -11.54 -46.09
CA ALA A 77 24.38 -12.59 -46.58
C ALA A 77 24.58 -12.97 -48.06
N ILE A 78 24.85 -12.00 -48.94
CA ILE A 78 25.05 -12.24 -50.38
C ILE A 78 26.35 -13.03 -50.67
N LEU A 79 27.32 -12.97 -49.76
CA LEU A 79 28.61 -13.65 -49.85
C LEU A 79 28.56 -15.08 -49.27
N LEU A 80 27.45 -15.44 -48.61
CA LEU A 80 27.33 -16.71 -47.90
C LEU A 80 26.63 -17.79 -48.75
N THR A 81 27.11 -19.03 -48.62
CA THR A 81 26.39 -20.22 -49.10
C THR A 81 25.16 -20.49 -48.24
N GLU A 82 24.20 -21.24 -48.76
CA GLU A 82 22.98 -21.60 -48.04
C GLU A 82 23.24 -22.31 -46.71
N GLN A 83 24.25 -23.19 -46.66
CA GLN A 83 24.65 -23.87 -45.43
C GLN A 83 25.17 -22.87 -44.37
N MET A 84 26.00 -21.91 -44.78
CA MET A 84 26.52 -20.88 -43.87
C MET A 84 25.40 -19.95 -43.39
N LYS A 85 24.47 -19.57 -44.28
CA LYS A 85 23.31 -18.76 -43.90
C LYS A 85 22.48 -19.46 -42.83
N ARG A 86 22.15 -20.74 -43.04
CA ARG A 86 21.40 -21.53 -42.07
C ARG A 86 22.11 -21.60 -40.72
N SER A 87 23.41 -21.88 -40.72
CA SER A 87 24.20 -21.93 -39.47
C SER A 87 24.18 -20.61 -38.71
N ARG A 88 24.27 -19.46 -39.40
CA ARG A 88 24.23 -18.13 -38.77
C ARG A 88 22.85 -17.82 -38.19
N LEU A 89 21.79 -18.14 -38.92
CA LEU A 89 20.41 -17.97 -38.45
C LEU A 89 20.11 -18.86 -37.24
N ASP A 90 20.53 -20.14 -37.28
CA ASP A 90 20.37 -21.06 -36.15
C ASP A 90 21.11 -20.56 -34.90
N GLU A 91 22.27 -19.90 -35.09
CA GLU A 91 23.02 -19.27 -34.01
C GLU A 91 22.24 -18.09 -33.40
N ILE A 92 21.78 -17.16 -34.23
CA ILE A 92 20.96 -16.01 -33.80
C ILE A 92 19.71 -16.49 -33.05
N ASP A 93 19.00 -17.48 -33.60
CA ASP A 93 17.80 -18.06 -32.98
C ASP A 93 18.08 -18.70 -31.62
N ARG A 94 19.25 -19.34 -31.47
CA ARG A 94 19.69 -19.87 -30.17
C ARG A 94 19.90 -18.74 -29.17
N HIS A 95 20.64 -17.69 -29.53
CA HIS A 95 20.88 -16.55 -28.63
C HIS A 95 19.57 -15.86 -28.23
N GLU A 96 18.60 -15.77 -29.15
CA GLU A 96 17.28 -15.22 -28.86
C GLU A 96 16.46 -16.08 -27.89
N ARG A 97 16.51 -17.41 -28.03
CA ARG A 97 15.90 -18.32 -27.07
C ARG A 97 16.54 -18.14 -25.69
N ASP A 98 17.86 -18.12 -25.63
CA ASP A 98 18.61 -17.98 -24.37
C ASP A 98 18.30 -16.65 -23.67
N ALA A 99 18.20 -15.54 -24.42
CA ALA A 99 17.82 -14.24 -23.87
C ALA A 99 16.39 -14.24 -23.31
N ARG A 100 15.42 -14.83 -24.02
CA ARG A 100 14.04 -14.97 -23.54
C ARG A 100 13.95 -15.85 -22.29
N ASP A 101 14.67 -16.96 -22.28
CA ASP A 101 14.69 -17.88 -21.14
C ASP A 101 15.36 -17.23 -19.93
N LEU A 102 16.43 -16.46 -20.13
CA LEU A 102 17.03 -15.66 -19.07
C LEU A 102 16.03 -14.64 -18.52
N GLN A 103 15.37 -13.87 -19.38
CA GLN A 103 14.37 -12.89 -18.95
C GLN A 103 13.25 -13.54 -18.12
N LYS A 104 12.73 -14.68 -18.57
CA LYS A 104 11.73 -15.46 -17.83
C LYS A 104 12.27 -15.99 -16.51
N LYS A 105 13.53 -16.44 -16.48
CA LYS A 105 14.19 -16.91 -15.26
C LYS A 105 14.34 -15.78 -14.24
N ARG A 106 14.71 -14.57 -14.67
CA ARG A 106 14.89 -13.41 -13.78
C ARG A 106 13.57 -12.80 -13.31
N PHE A 107 12.68 -12.49 -14.26
CA PHE A 107 11.49 -11.65 -14.05
C PHE A 107 10.15 -12.39 -14.20
N GLY A 108 10.16 -13.71 -14.41
CA GLY A 108 8.92 -14.48 -14.46
C GLY A 108 8.17 -14.49 -13.11
N PRO A 109 6.90 -14.94 -13.08
CA PRO A 109 6.06 -14.93 -11.87
C PRO A 109 6.62 -15.68 -10.65
N LYS A 110 7.58 -16.58 -10.87
CA LYS A 110 8.36 -17.29 -9.83
C LYS A 110 9.87 -17.25 -10.12
N GLY A 111 10.29 -16.21 -10.82
CA GLY A 111 11.67 -15.98 -11.22
C GLY A 111 12.55 -15.58 -10.04
N ASP A 112 13.82 -15.33 -10.34
CA ASP A 112 14.83 -15.01 -9.35
C ASP A 112 14.49 -13.73 -8.57
N LEU A 113 13.92 -12.70 -9.21
CA LEU A 113 13.51 -11.46 -8.53
C LEU A 113 12.39 -11.69 -7.52
N PHE A 114 11.41 -12.52 -7.88
CA PHE A 114 10.33 -12.89 -6.96
C PHE A 114 10.88 -13.63 -5.74
N LYS A 115 11.78 -14.60 -5.95
CA LYS A 115 12.42 -15.35 -4.85
C LYS A 115 13.25 -14.44 -3.96
N LYS A 116 14.03 -13.52 -4.54
CA LYS A 116 14.81 -12.54 -3.78
C LYS A 116 13.92 -11.61 -2.98
N ARG A 117 12.80 -11.17 -3.53
CA ARG A 117 11.80 -10.38 -2.79
C ARG A 117 11.28 -11.14 -1.58
N GLN A 118 10.93 -12.42 -1.76
CA GLN A 118 10.47 -13.25 -0.65
C GLN A 118 11.58 -13.42 0.42
N GLU A 119 12.81 -13.71 0.00
CA GLU A 119 13.96 -13.89 0.90
C GLU A 119 14.24 -12.65 1.75
N LEU A 120 14.18 -11.45 1.15
CA LEU A 120 14.54 -10.20 1.82
C LEU A 120 13.38 -9.55 2.58
N ILE A 121 12.15 -9.61 2.03
CA ILE A 121 11.00 -8.87 2.57
C ILE A 121 10.18 -9.71 3.55
N GLN A 122 10.04 -11.02 3.32
CA GLN A 122 9.26 -11.89 4.21
C GLN A 122 9.70 -11.80 5.68
N PRO A 123 11.00 -11.92 6.04
CA PRO A 123 11.39 -11.85 7.46
C PRO A 123 11.08 -10.49 8.11
N ILE A 124 11.04 -9.41 7.32
CA ILE A 124 10.66 -8.08 7.81
C ILE A 124 9.16 -8.04 8.07
N GLN A 125 8.35 -8.57 7.15
CA GLN A 125 6.90 -8.68 7.30
C GLN A 125 6.52 -9.57 8.49
N ASP A 126 7.23 -10.68 8.69
CA ASP A 126 7.00 -11.58 9.83
C ASP A 126 7.26 -10.85 11.16
N ARG A 127 8.33 -10.05 11.25
CA ARG A 127 8.59 -9.21 12.44
C ARG A 127 7.50 -8.18 12.69
N VAL A 128 6.98 -7.54 11.64
CA VAL A 128 5.86 -6.61 11.76
C VAL A 128 4.60 -7.35 12.23
N TYR A 129 4.32 -8.52 11.65
CA TYR A 129 3.18 -9.36 12.03
C TYR A 129 3.22 -9.75 13.52
N ASP A 130 4.38 -10.18 14.00
CA ASP A 130 4.56 -10.52 15.41
C ASP A 130 4.38 -9.29 16.32
N ALA A 131 4.93 -8.13 15.93
CA ALA A 131 4.71 -6.88 16.66
C ALA A 131 3.24 -6.45 16.70
N VAL A 132 2.51 -6.60 15.58
CA VAL A 132 1.06 -6.36 15.52
C VAL A 132 0.31 -7.28 16.48
N LYS A 133 0.64 -8.57 16.49
CA LYS A 133 0.02 -9.56 17.38
C LYS A 133 0.26 -9.23 18.85
N GLU A 134 1.46 -8.80 19.20
CA GLU A 134 1.78 -8.39 20.56
C GLU A 134 1.06 -7.09 20.98
N VAL A 135 0.95 -6.12 20.08
CA VAL A 135 0.17 -4.88 20.33
C VAL A 135 -1.33 -5.18 20.44
N ALA A 136 -1.84 -6.15 19.67
CA ALA A 136 -3.22 -6.58 19.76
C ALA A 136 -3.53 -7.24 21.12
N GLY A 137 -2.63 -8.10 21.58
CA GLY A 137 -2.77 -8.83 22.84
C GLY A 137 -4.12 -9.54 22.96
N THR A 138 -4.74 -9.47 24.14
CA THR A 138 -6.12 -9.91 24.38
C THR A 138 -7.15 -8.78 24.25
N SER A 139 -6.69 -7.58 23.87
CA SER A 139 -7.50 -6.35 23.88
C SER A 139 -8.31 -6.13 22.61
N TYR A 140 -7.90 -6.73 21.49
CA TYR A 140 -8.58 -6.61 20.20
C TYR A 140 -8.89 -7.98 19.64
N VAL A 141 -10.10 -8.13 19.10
CA VAL A 141 -10.55 -9.40 18.49
C VAL A 141 -10.08 -9.53 17.04
N ALA A 142 -9.72 -8.41 16.41
CA ALA A 142 -9.19 -8.36 15.06
C ALA A 142 -8.34 -7.09 14.86
N VAL A 143 -7.36 -7.20 13.97
CA VAL A 143 -6.58 -6.06 13.46
C VAL A 143 -6.69 -6.06 11.95
N PHE A 144 -7.08 -4.92 11.36
CA PHE A 144 -7.19 -4.76 9.91
C PHE A 144 -6.07 -3.87 9.36
N ASP A 145 -5.57 -4.22 8.19
CA ASP A 145 -4.55 -3.43 7.50
C ASP A 145 -5.18 -2.37 6.59
N LEU A 146 -4.82 -1.10 6.83
CA LEU A 146 -5.16 0.07 6.02
C LEU A 146 -4.22 0.24 4.82
N GLY A 147 -2.98 -0.24 4.94
CA GLY A 147 -1.90 -0.04 3.96
C GLY A 147 -1.82 -1.15 2.91
N GLY A 148 -2.62 -2.20 3.03
CA GLY A 148 -2.65 -3.31 2.08
C GLY A 148 -3.20 -2.88 0.71
N GLN A 149 -2.60 -3.37 -0.38
CA GLN A 149 -3.02 -3.06 -1.76
C GLN A 149 -4.47 -3.43 -2.09
N SER A 150 -5.12 -4.24 -1.25
CA SER A 150 -6.49 -4.73 -1.39
C SER A 150 -7.39 -4.31 -0.22
N SER A 151 -7.04 -3.26 0.53
CA SER A 151 -7.91 -2.78 1.61
C SER A 151 -9.20 -2.18 1.03
N ASN A 152 -10.32 -2.87 1.27
CA ASN A 152 -11.67 -2.39 0.91
C ASN A 152 -12.25 -1.45 1.97
N LEU A 153 -11.42 -0.92 2.87
CA LEU A 153 -11.87 -0.08 3.96
C LEU A 153 -11.92 1.38 3.52
N LEU A 154 -13.12 1.98 3.55
CA LEU A 154 -13.33 3.36 3.12
C LEU A 154 -12.89 4.39 4.18
N PHE A 155 -13.05 4.06 5.45
CA PHE A 155 -12.73 4.94 6.57
C PHE A 155 -12.43 4.12 7.83
N ALA A 156 -11.36 4.52 8.54
CA ALA A 156 -11.09 4.11 9.91
C ALA A 156 -10.79 5.37 10.73
N SER A 157 -11.34 5.45 11.94
CA SER A 157 -10.99 6.53 12.85
C SER A 157 -9.57 6.31 13.38
N GLU A 158 -8.75 7.37 13.35
CA GLU A 158 -7.36 7.39 13.83
C GLU A 158 -7.21 6.88 15.28
N LYS A 159 -8.23 7.09 16.11
CA LYS A 159 -8.30 6.57 17.49
C LYS A 159 -8.04 5.06 17.57
N TYR A 160 -8.46 4.31 16.55
CA TYR A 160 -8.31 2.85 16.47
C TYR A 160 -7.08 2.42 15.66
N ASP A 161 -6.33 3.36 15.07
CA ASP A 161 -5.04 3.08 14.46
C ASP A 161 -4.00 2.79 15.57
N LYS A 162 -3.23 1.73 15.38
CA LYS A 162 -2.19 1.25 16.29
C LYS A 162 -0.83 1.16 15.62
N SER A 163 -0.66 1.71 14.42
CA SER A 163 0.58 1.70 13.65
C SER A 163 1.77 2.23 14.45
N ASP A 164 1.58 3.38 15.09
CA ASP A 164 2.58 3.99 15.96
C ASP A 164 2.95 3.14 17.18
N SER A 165 1.97 2.40 17.72
CA SER A 165 2.23 1.46 18.82
C SER A 165 3.04 0.27 18.34
N VAL A 166 2.80 -0.20 17.10
CA VAL A 166 3.60 -1.26 16.46
C VAL A 166 5.02 -0.77 16.18
N LEU A 167 5.20 0.45 15.68
CA LEU A 167 6.52 1.06 15.50
C LEU A 167 7.30 1.14 16.81
N ARG A 168 6.67 1.64 17.86
CA ARG A 168 7.28 1.68 19.20
C ARG A 168 7.66 0.28 19.69
N LYS A 169 6.82 -0.73 19.42
CA LYS A 169 7.09 -2.13 19.76
C LYS A 169 8.31 -2.68 19.01
N LEU A 170 8.50 -2.26 17.76
CA LEU A 170 9.67 -2.57 16.94
C LEU A 170 10.92 -1.75 17.33
N GLY A 171 10.82 -0.87 18.33
CA GLY A 171 11.93 0.01 18.75
C GLY A 171 12.14 1.22 17.85
N ILE A 172 11.19 1.51 16.95
CA ILE A 172 11.26 2.59 15.97
C ILE A 172 10.44 3.78 16.49
N ARG A 173 11.02 4.98 16.38
CA ARG A 173 10.31 6.22 16.70
C ARG A 173 9.40 6.58 15.54
N PRO A 174 8.09 6.76 15.76
CA PRO A 174 7.20 7.28 14.72
C PRO A 174 7.71 8.61 14.15
N GLY A 175 7.73 8.71 12.82
CA GLY A 175 8.05 9.96 12.12
C GLY A 175 6.93 10.98 12.33
N LYS A 176 7.29 12.26 12.45
CA LYS A 176 6.37 13.36 12.78
C LYS A 176 5.45 13.81 11.62
N ASP A 177 5.47 13.07 10.51
CA ASP A 177 4.81 13.47 9.24
C ASP A 177 3.57 12.62 8.92
N GLY A 178 3.18 11.70 9.80
CA GLY A 178 1.78 11.33 9.93
C GLY A 178 1.14 12.37 10.84
N ASP A 179 0.13 13.08 10.34
CA ASP A 179 -0.71 14.02 11.10
C ASP A 179 -1.41 13.32 12.27
N SER A 180 -0.65 12.97 13.30
CA SER A 180 -1.15 12.68 14.64
C SER A 180 -1.05 13.99 15.39
N GLY A 181 -2.11 14.77 15.24
CA GLY A 181 -2.50 15.81 16.19
C GLY A 181 -2.53 15.18 17.57
N ASN A 182 -1.41 15.32 18.28
CA ASN A 182 -1.27 14.95 19.66
C ASN A 182 -2.09 15.93 20.50
N THR A 183 -3.41 15.75 20.53
CA THR A 183 -4.26 16.28 21.59
C THR A 183 -3.88 15.52 22.83
N ARG A 184 -3.05 16.16 23.67
CA ARG A 184 -3.00 15.82 25.09
C ARG A 184 -4.38 16.16 25.61
N ASP A 185 -5.17 15.13 25.90
CA ASP A 185 -6.41 15.26 26.65
C ASP A 185 -6.02 15.61 28.10
N ASP A 186 -5.72 16.89 28.32
CA ASP A 186 -5.75 17.52 29.63
C ASP A 186 -7.15 18.16 29.71
N ASP A 187 -8.09 17.47 30.37
CA ASP A 187 -9.45 17.95 30.64
C ASP A 187 -9.40 19.22 31.51
N ASP A 188 -9.27 20.40 30.90
CA ASP A 188 -9.55 21.69 31.54
C ASP A 188 -10.86 22.25 30.98
N PHE A 189 -11.87 22.30 31.85
CA PHE A 189 -13.23 22.75 31.58
C PHE A 189 -13.24 24.28 31.39
N GLY A 190 -12.88 24.74 30.19
CA GLY A 190 -13.02 26.13 29.78
C GLY A 190 -14.49 26.46 29.45
N GLU A 191 -15.04 27.47 30.13
CA GLU A 191 -16.41 27.96 29.96
C GLU A 191 -16.79 28.23 28.47
N PRO A 192 -18.07 28.05 28.09
CA PRO A 192 -18.51 28.41 26.75
C PRO A 192 -18.35 29.93 26.52
N PRO A 193 -17.90 30.35 25.32
CA PRO A 193 -17.70 31.77 25.03
C PRO A 193 -19.04 32.52 25.02
N PRO A 194 -19.05 33.82 25.40
CA PRO A 194 -20.28 34.61 25.45
C PRO A 194 -20.81 34.90 24.03
N ASP A 195 -22.14 34.89 23.90
CA ASP A 195 -22.86 35.23 22.67
C ASP A 195 -22.56 36.68 22.22
N ASP A 196 -21.97 36.84 21.03
CA ASP A 196 -21.85 38.16 20.38
C ASP A 196 -23.18 38.57 19.71
N PRO A 197 -23.60 39.84 19.82
CA PRO A 197 -24.85 40.32 19.24
C PRO A 197 -24.75 40.55 17.72
N PRO A 198 -25.88 40.55 16.98
CA PRO A 198 -25.85 40.58 15.52
C PRO A 198 -25.44 41.96 15.01
N LYS A 199 -24.49 42.01 14.06
CA LYS A 199 -24.18 43.22 13.29
C LYS A 199 -24.71 43.12 11.86
N ASP A 200 -25.52 44.11 11.56
CA ASP A 200 -26.26 44.38 10.32
C ASP A 200 -25.37 45.02 9.24
N GLY A 201 -25.69 44.74 7.97
CA GLY A 201 -25.55 45.60 6.78
C GLY A 201 -24.17 46.05 6.27
N GLY A 202 -23.81 45.66 5.03
CA GLY A 202 -22.77 46.36 4.25
C GLY A 202 -22.35 45.70 2.93
N ASN A 203 -23.02 46.07 1.84
CA ASN A 203 -22.87 45.67 0.44
C ASN A 203 -21.50 45.99 -0.22
N THR A 204 -20.94 45.11 -1.08
CA THR A 204 -20.23 45.48 -2.33
C THR A 204 -20.10 44.30 -3.31
N GLN A 205 -20.28 44.63 -4.61
CA GLN A 205 -20.40 43.80 -5.82
C GLN A 205 -19.15 42.98 -6.26
N PRO A 206 -19.34 41.97 -7.14
CA PRO A 206 -18.25 41.19 -7.75
C PRO A 206 -17.79 41.75 -9.12
N PRO A 207 -16.52 41.58 -9.53
CA PRO A 207 -16.06 41.85 -10.90
C PRO A 207 -16.10 40.62 -11.82
N PRO A 208 -15.96 40.81 -13.15
CA PRO A 208 -16.75 40.07 -14.15
C PRO A 208 -16.01 38.96 -14.91
N ASN A 209 -16.83 38.09 -15.48
CA ASN A 209 -16.54 37.06 -16.47
C ASN A 209 -16.07 37.67 -17.82
N LYS A 210 -15.04 37.09 -18.45
CA LYS A 210 -14.72 37.29 -19.88
C LYS A 210 -14.73 35.96 -20.62
N SER A 211 -15.76 35.82 -21.44
CA SER A 211 -15.87 34.95 -22.61
C SER A 211 -14.90 35.36 -23.73
N GLY A 212 -14.46 34.39 -24.52
CA GLY A 212 -14.21 34.61 -25.95
C GLY A 212 -12.98 33.90 -26.53
N GLY A 213 -13.22 32.87 -27.35
CA GLY A 213 -12.25 32.43 -28.36
C GLY A 213 -12.28 30.94 -28.67
N GLY A 214 -13.32 30.47 -29.39
CA GLY A 214 -13.28 29.17 -30.07
C GLY A 214 -12.55 29.27 -31.42
N LEU A 215 -12.16 28.11 -31.96
CA LEU A 215 -12.08 27.70 -33.37
C LEU A 215 -11.65 26.22 -33.34
N GLU A 216 -12.56 25.28 -33.44
CA GLU A 216 -13.14 24.72 -34.68
C GLU A 216 -12.42 23.44 -35.11
N GLN A 217 -13.25 22.44 -35.40
CA GLN A 217 -12.94 21.03 -35.58
C GLN A 217 -12.33 20.77 -36.96
N GLN A 218 -11.58 19.68 -37.09
CA GLN A 218 -11.86 18.72 -38.16
C GLN A 218 -11.34 17.32 -37.80
N LYS A 219 -12.27 16.36 -37.87
CA LYS A 219 -12.06 14.91 -37.79
C LYS A 219 -12.07 14.33 -39.24
N PRO A 220 -11.85 13.03 -39.46
CA PRO A 220 -10.84 12.51 -40.37
C PRO A 220 -11.41 12.07 -41.74
N LYS A 221 -10.51 11.68 -42.64
CA LYS A 221 -10.77 10.67 -43.67
C LYS A 221 -9.89 9.45 -43.41
#